data_AF-A0AAN6T2L1-F1
#
_entry.id   AF-A0AAN6T2L1-F1
#
_cell.length_a   1.000
_cell.length_b   1.000
_cell.length_c   1.000
_cell.angle_alpha   90.00
_cell.angle_beta   90.00
_cell.angle_gamma   90.00
#
_symmetry.space_group_name_H-M   'P 1'
#
loop_
_entity.id
_entity.type
_entity.pdbx_description
1 polymer ?
#
loop_
_entity_poly.entity_id
_entity_poly.type
_entity_poly.pdbx_seq_one_letter_code
_entity_poly.pdbx_strand_id
1 'polypeptide(L)'
;MSAPSTPNPAQQFDSILGASSFVFLLYYRGHWCPFCIAHLKELVAISDEIKAAGGAVVAATAEAPPELLQKVRSSTGFTDTVIVDPENLLAKELKSRGLVDVAITDSQVYRLRGYKHGMAQPALLVLKSDGTALQRWAIVPALMNLGGATDRPILAEVWEKAQKQLRGEVAVTTESVTNGYTTTGVRHLLGQKLFGR
;
A
#
# COMPACT_ATOMS: atom_id res chain seq x y z
N MET A 1 12.47 -9.00 33.35
CA MET A 1 11.38 -8.34 32.60
C MET A 1 11.84 -8.25 31.16
N SER A 2 11.36 -9.14 30.29
CA SER A 2 11.71 -9.12 28.87
C SER A 2 11.07 -7.89 28.22
N ALA A 3 11.81 -7.15 27.40
CA ALA A 3 11.26 -6.06 26.60
C ALA A 3 10.06 -6.57 25.79
N PRO A 4 8.99 -5.79 25.59
CA PRO A 4 7.92 -6.18 24.69
C PRO A 4 8.53 -6.42 23.31
N SER A 5 8.42 -7.66 22.82
CA SER A 5 8.82 -8.00 21.45
C SER A 5 8.03 -7.12 20.49
N THR A 6 8.72 -6.46 19.55
CA THR A 6 8.05 -5.75 18.44
C THR A 6 7.02 -6.70 17.82
N PRO A 7 5.74 -6.29 17.71
CA PRO A 7 4.71 -7.15 17.15
C PRO A 7 5.10 -7.61 15.74
N ASN A 8 4.83 -8.87 15.41
CA ASN A 8 4.92 -9.34 14.04
C ASN A 8 4.08 -8.41 13.12
N PRO A 9 4.59 -7.98 11.95
CA PRO A 9 3.84 -7.17 10.99
C PRO A 9 2.38 -7.62 10.73
N ALA A 10 2.13 -8.94 10.68
CA ALA A 10 0.78 -9.49 10.54
C ALA A 10 -0.10 -9.22 11.77
N GLN A 11 0.43 -9.40 12.98
CA GLN A 11 -0.27 -9.11 14.23
C GLN A 11 -0.53 -7.61 14.42
N GLN A 12 0.42 -6.78 13.98
CA GLN A 12 0.25 -5.33 13.98
C GLN A 12 -0.92 -4.94 13.06
N PHE A 13 -0.99 -5.50 11.86
CA PHE A 13 -2.11 -5.28 10.94
C PHE A 13 -3.45 -5.72 11.54
N ASP A 14 -3.50 -6.93 12.12
CA ASP A 14 -4.72 -7.46 12.75
C ASP A 14 -5.20 -6.58 13.91
N SER A 15 -4.27 -6.04 14.70
CA SER A 15 -4.59 -5.10 15.78
C SER A 15 -5.20 -3.80 15.26
N ILE A 16 -4.67 -3.26 14.15
CA ILE A 16 -5.21 -2.05 13.51
C ILE A 16 -6.59 -2.32 12.91
N LEU A 17 -6.76 -3.48 12.26
CA LEU A 17 -8.02 -3.90 11.67
C LEU A 17 -9.12 -4.09 12.72
N GLY A 18 -8.80 -4.69 13.87
CA GLY A 18 -9.74 -4.87 14.98
C GLY A 18 -10.13 -3.57 15.68
N ALA A 19 -9.32 -2.51 15.56
CA ALA A 19 -9.55 -1.20 16.17
C ALA A 19 -10.25 -0.19 15.24
N SER A 20 -10.50 -0.56 13.98
CA SER A 20 -11.06 0.33 12.95
C SER A 20 -12.28 -0.30 12.27
N SER A 21 -13.14 0.49 11.63
CA SER A 21 -14.24 -0.09 10.83
C SER A 21 -13.72 -0.77 9.56
N PHE A 22 -12.63 -0.25 9.00
CA PHE A 22 -11.89 -0.83 7.90
C PHE A 22 -10.46 -0.30 7.89
N VAL A 23 -9.58 -0.92 7.10
CA VAL A 23 -8.20 -0.49 6.87
C VAL A 23 -8.01 -0.23 5.38
N PHE A 24 -7.47 0.95 5.05
CA PHE A 24 -6.94 1.28 3.73
C PHE A 24 -5.42 1.05 3.76
N LEU A 25 -4.99 -0.09 3.24
CA LEU A 25 -3.60 -0.52 3.21
C LEU A 25 -2.98 -0.24 1.84
N LEU A 26 -1.84 0.43 1.83
CA LEU A 26 -1.03 0.67 0.63
C LEU A 26 0.40 0.14 0.78
N TYR A 27 0.77 -0.82 -0.05
CA TYR A 27 2.15 -1.29 -0.17
C TYR A 27 2.97 -0.37 -1.07
N TYR A 28 4.21 -0.11 -0.64
CA TYR A 28 5.20 0.60 -1.43
C TYR A 28 6.60 -0.02 -1.28
N ARG A 29 7.45 0.24 -2.28
CA ARG A 29 8.79 -0.38 -2.34
C ARG A 29 9.74 0.17 -1.29
N GLY A 30 9.91 1.48 -1.25
CA GLY A 30 10.86 2.19 -0.38
C GLY A 30 10.97 3.67 -0.72
N HIS A 31 11.67 4.43 0.12
CA HIS A 31 11.80 5.89 0.04
C HIS A 31 12.44 6.39 -1.26
N TRP A 32 13.27 5.57 -1.90
CA TRP A 32 13.98 5.89 -3.14
C TRP A 32 13.09 5.81 -4.40
N CYS A 33 11.89 5.24 -4.30
CA CYS A 33 11.01 4.98 -5.45
C CYS A 33 10.13 6.21 -5.74
N PRO A 34 10.35 6.97 -6.84
CA PRO A 34 9.60 8.20 -7.11
C PRO A 34 8.10 7.97 -7.34
N PHE A 35 7.75 6.85 -8.00
CA PHE A 35 6.36 6.44 -8.19
C PHE A 35 5.66 6.15 -6.87
N CYS A 36 6.40 5.61 -5.89
CA CYS A 36 5.89 5.30 -4.56
C CYS A 36 5.67 6.59 -3.75
N ILE A 37 6.58 7.56 -3.85
CA ILE A 37 6.43 8.87 -3.22
C ILE A 37 5.20 9.60 -3.78
N ALA A 38 4.97 9.58 -5.10
CA ALA A 38 3.78 10.18 -5.69
C ALA A 38 2.49 9.51 -5.20
N HIS A 39 2.44 8.17 -5.20
CA HIS A 39 1.26 7.42 -4.75
C HIS A 39 0.96 7.63 -3.26
N LEU A 40 2.00 7.76 -2.43
CA LEU A 40 1.82 8.12 -1.01
C LEU A 40 1.30 9.54 -0.83
N LYS A 41 1.66 10.49 -1.69
CA LYS A 41 1.08 11.85 -1.67
C LYS A 41 -0.42 11.83 -2.04
N GLU A 42 -0.82 10.99 -2.99
CA GLU A 42 -2.24 10.77 -3.28
C GLU A 42 -2.96 10.19 -2.05
N LEU A 43 -2.33 9.25 -1.33
CA LEU A 43 -2.90 8.69 -0.10
C LEU A 43 -3.05 9.74 1.00
N VAL A 44 -2.05 10.62 1.17
CA VAL A 44 -2.13 11.76 2.11
C VAL A 44 -3.31 12.65 1.76
N ALA A 45 -3.54 12.94 0.48
CA ALA A 45 -4.62 13.82 0.04
C ALA A 45 -6.02 13.31 0.39
N ILE A 46 -6.20 11.98 0.51
CA ILE A 46 -7.49 11.35 0.86
C ILE A 46 -7.54 10.80 2.30
N SER A 47 -6.45 10.94 3.08
CA SER A 47 -6.32 10.29 4.40
C SER A 47 -7.39 10.76 5.39
N ASP A 48 -7.67 12.06 5.43
CA ASP A 48 -8.64 12.63 6.38
C ASP A 48 -10.07 12.18 6.09
N GLU A 49 -10.44 12.00 4.82
CA GLU A 49 -11.75 11.45 4.45
C GLU A 49 -11.90 9.98 4.84
N ILE A 50 -10.84 9.18 4.64
CA ILE A 50 -10.82 7.77 5.07
C ILE A 50 -11.01 7.66 6.59
N LYS A 51 -10.27 8.48 7.34
CA LYS A 51 -10.36 8.51 8.81
C LYS A 51 -11.72 8.99 9.30
N ALA A 52 -12.28 10.02 8.67
CA ALA A 52 -13.62 10.52 8.98
C ALA A 52 -14.72 9.46 8.76
N ALA A 53 -14.50 8.52 7.83
CA ALA A 53 -15.38 7.39 7.59
C ALA A 53 -15.17 6.20 8.57
N GLY A 54 -14.28 6.33 9.56
CA GLY A 54 -13.97 5.28 10.54
C GLY A 54 -12.87 4.31 10.10
N GLY A 55 -12.15 4.63 9.03
CA GLY A 55 -11.05 3.81 8.50
C GLY A 55 -9.68 4.15 9.11
N ALA A 56 -8.80 3.17 9.18
CA ALA A 56 -7.37 3.38 9.42
C ALA A 56 -6.62 3.48 8.08
N VAL A 57 -5.76 4.49 7.95
CA VAL A 57 -4.84 4.64 6.82
C VAL A 57 -3.50 4.02 7.18
N VAL A 58 -3.05 3.03 6.40
CA VAL A 58 -1.84 2.26 6.69
C VAL A 58 -1.01 2.12 5.43
N ALA A 59 0.30 2.37 5.53
CA ALA A 59 1.25 1.97 4.50
C ALA A 59 2.06 0.74 4.95
N ALA A 60 2.57 -0.05 4.01
CA ALA A 60 3.46 -1.16 4.30
C ALA A 60 4.66 -1.19 3.34
N THR A 61 5.82 -1.61 3.85
CA THR A 61 7.04 -1.73 3.04
C THR A 61 7.94 -2.85 3.54
N ALA A 62 8.68 -3.49 2.62
CA ALA A 62 9.78 -4.38 2.96
C ALA A 62 11.11 -3.62 3.16
N GLU A 63 11.11 -2.29 3.01
CA GLU A 63 12.32 -1.48 3.20
C GLU A 63 12.73 -1.43 4.67
N ALA A 64 13.97 -1.84 4.93
CA ALA A 64 14.63 -1.76 6.21
C ALA A 64 15.93 -0.95 6.09
N PRO A 65 16.38 -0.31 7.18
CA PRO A 65 15.78 -0.34 8.52
C PRO A 65 14.69 0.76 8.73
N PRO A 66 13.89 0.70 9.81
CA PRO A 66 12.74 1.61 10.03
C PRO A 66 13.08 3.11 10.03
N GLU A 67 14.33 3.49 10.25
CA GLU A 67 14.78 4.88 10.23
C GLU A 67 14.62 5.52 8.84
N LEU A 68 14.59 4.71 7.76
CA LEU A 68 14.33 5.18 6.41
C LEU A 68 12.91 5.75 6.24
N LEU A 69 11.98 5.42 7.14
CA LEU A 69 10.64 6.01 7.15
C LEU A 69 10.67 7.53 7.24
N GLN A 70 11.63 8.12 7.95
CA GLN A 70 11.73 9.58 8.06
C GLN A 70 11.90 10.25 6.69
N LYS A 71 12.60 9.60 5.75
CA LYS A 71 12.76 10.11 4.38
C LYS A 71 11.45 10.08 3.62
N VAL A 72 10.65 9.03 3.79
CA VAL A 72 9.29 8.94 3.23
C VAL A 72 8.44 10.07 3.78
N ARG A 73 8.36 10.20 5.12
CA ARG A 73 7.58 11.24 5.79
C ARG A 73 7.94 12.64 5.31
N SER A 74 9.24 12.94 5.23
CA SER A 74 9.72 14.24 4.76
C SER A 74 9.38 14.52 3.30
N SER A 75 9.30 13.48 2.46
CA SER A 75 9.05 13.60 1.02
C SER A 75 7.56 13.63 0.67
N THR A 76 6.70 13.05 1.52
CA THR A 76 5.27 12.85 1.23
C THR A 76 4.33 13.59 2.17
N GLY A 77 4.76 13.89 3.40
CA GLY A 77 3.87 14.33 4.48
C GLY A 77 3.08 13.19 5.14
N PHE A 78 3.32 11.93 4.75
CA PHE A 78 2.60 10.78 5.30
C PHE A 78 2.96 10.55 6.77
N THR A 79 2.02 10.80 7.67
CA THR A 79 2.24 10.71 9.13
C THR A 79 1.50 9.55 9.78
N ASP A 80 0.58 8.90 9.05
CA ASP A 80 -0.14 7.71 9.50
C ASP A 80 0.80 6.49 9.66
N THR A 81 0.24 5.37 10.11
CA THR A 81 1.00 4.17 10.44
C THR A 81 1.70 3.58 9.22
N VAL A 82 2.97 3.21 9.40
CA VAL A 82 3.72 2.39 8.42
C VAL A 82 4.14 1.08 9.07
N ILE A 83 3.72 -0.04 8.47
CA ILE A 83 4.17 -1.38 8.85
C ILE A 83 5.47 -1.69 8.10
N VAL A 84 6.54 -1.97 8.85
CA VAL A 84 7.84 -2.37 8.30
C VAL A 84 7.92 -3.90 8.30
N ASP A 85 7.91 -4.49 7.11
CA ASP A 85 7.72 -5.92 6.86
C ASP A 85 8.89 -6.53 6.05
N PRO A 86 10.14 -6.49 6.57
CA PRO A 86 11.33 -6.89 5.80
C PRO A 86 11.38 -8.39 5.45
N GLU A 87 10.62 -9.21 6.17
CA GLU A 87 10.49 -10.66 5.96
C GLU A 87 9.26 -11.04 5.11
N ASN A 88 8.49 -10.03 4.68
CA ASN A 88 7.25 -10.18 3.92
C ASN A 88 6.21 -11.06 4.64
N LEU A 89 6.15 -11.00 5.98
CA LEU A 89 5.23 -11.78 6.82
C LEU A 89 3.79 -11.31 6.63
N LEU A 90 3.55 -10.00 6.62
CA LEU A 90 2.21 -9.46 6.35
C LEU A 90 1.79 -9.80 4.91
N ALA A 91 2.70 -9.65 3.94
CA ALA A 91 2.41 -9.98 2.54
C ALA A 91 2.00 -11.45 2.35
N LYS A 92 2.72 -12.39 2.99
CA LYS A 92 2.39 -13.82 2.97
C LYS A 92 1.05 -14.12 3.61
N GLU A 93 0.73 -13.46 4.72
CA GLU A 93 -0.53 -13.65 5.44
C GLU A 93 -1.73 -13.10 4.65
N LEU A 94 -1.61 -11.94 4.02
CA LEU A 94 -2.68 -11.41 3.17
C LEU A 94 -2.97 -12.33 1.97
N LYS A 95 -1.93 -12.97 1.43
CA LYS A 95 -2.07 -13.97 0.36
C LYS A 95 -2.74 -15.25 0.87
N SER A 96 -2.34 -15.78 2.03
CA SER A 96 -2.91 -17.02 2.59
C SER A 96 -4.41 -16.88 2.89
N ARG A 97 -4.85 -15.66 3.25
CA ARG A 97 -6.25 -15.29 3.46
C ARG A 97 -7.03 -15.01 2.17
N GLY A 98 -6.40 -15.08 0.99
CA GLY A 98 -7.04 -14.77 -0.29
C GLY A 98 -7.43 -13.30 -0.48
N LEU A 99 -6.78 -12.39 0.26
CA LEU A 99 -7.11 -10.96 0.25
C LEU A 99 -6.40 -10.23 -0.89
N VAL A 100 -5.07 -10.25 -0.89
CA VAL A 100 -4.24 -9.63 -1.93
C VAL A 100 -2.91 -10.38 -2.06
N ASP A 101 -2.47 -10.63 -3.30
CA ASP A 101 -1.18 -11.27 -3.59
C ASP A 101 -0.12 -10.20 -3.88
N VAL A 102 0.53 -9.71 -2.83
CA VAL A 102 1.61 -8.72 -2.95
C VAL A 102 2.82 -9.40 -3.61
N ALA A 103 3.10 -9.05 -4.87
CA ALA A 103 4.23 -9.61 -5.58
C ALA A 103 5.55 -9.28 -4.86
N ILE A 104 6.42 -10.28 -4.68
CA ILE A 104 7.74 -10.10 -4.09
C ILE A 104 8.78 -10.27 -5.20
N THR A 105 9.54 -9.20 -5.48
CA THR A 105 10.66 -9.29 -6.43
C THR A 105 11.93 -9.56 -5.66
N ASP A 106 12.46 -10.76 -5.86
CA ASP A 106 13.69 -11.21 -5.26
C ASP A 106 14.80 -11.28 -6.31
N SER A 107 15.78 -10.38 -6.19
CA SER A 107 16.95 -10.33 -7.06
C SER A 107 18.19 -10.00 -6.24
N GLN A 108 19.35 -10.42 -6.74
CA GLN A 108 20.62 -10.11 -6.08
C GLN A 108 20.81 -8.60 -5.88
N VAL A 109 20.36 -7.79 -6.85
CA VAL A 109 20.43 -6.32 -6.78
C VAL A 109 19.62 -5.79 -5.60
N TYR A 110 18.40 -6.28 -5.38
CA TYR A 110 17.56 -5.81 -4.28
C TYR A 110 18.02 -6.35 -2.92
N ARG A 111 18.53 -7.59 -2.86
CA ARG A 111 19.15 -8.13 -1.65
C ARG A 111 20.34 -7.28 -1.19
N LEU A 112 21.21 -6.89 -2.12
CA LEU A 112 22.34 -5.99 -1.84
C LEU A 112 21.91 -4.58 -1.43
N ARG A 113 20.70 -4.16 -1.80
CA ARG A 113 20.08 -2.89 -1.37
C ARG A 113 19.33 -2.98 -0.04
N GLY A 114 19.41 -4.11 0.67
CA GLY A 114 18.82 -4.30 1.99
C GLY A 114 17.54 -5.12 2.03
N TYR A 115 16.94 -5.46 0.88
CA TYR A 115 15.75 -6.31 0.81
C TYR A 115 16.13 -7.79 0.89
N LYS A 116 16.59 -8.25 2.05
CA LYS A 116 17.12 -9.61 2.26
C LYS A 116 16.14 -10.72 1.87
N HIS A 117 14.84 -10.48 2.04
CA HIS A 117 13.77 -11.45 1.73
C HIS A 117 12.94 -11.05 0.51
N GLY A 118 13.52 -10.22 -0.38
CA GLY A 118 12.85 -9.68 -1.55
C GLY A 118 12.07 -8.41 -1.26
N MET A 119 11.88 -7.61 -2.31
CA MET A 119 11.19 -6.32 -2.23
C MET A 119 9.70 -6.50 -2.52
N ALA A 120 8.86 -6.12 -1.56
CA ALA A 120 7.42 -6.01 -1.77
C ALA A 120 7.08 -4.99 -2.87
N GLN A 121 6.24 -5.41 -3.80
CA GLN A 121 5.77 -4.57 -4.89
C GLN A 121 4.52 -3.77 -4.48
N PRO A 122 4.20 -2.68 -5.21
CA PRO A 122 2.98 -1.93 -4.97
C PRO A 122 1.72 -2.80 -4.98
N ALA A 123 0.90 -2.62 -3.96
CA ALA A 123 -0.40 -3.25 -3.82
C ALA A 123 -1.30 -2.36 -2.96
N LEU A 124 -2.60 -2.61 -3.03
CA LEU A 124 -3.63 -1.88 -2.31
C LEU A 124 -4.69 -2.85 -1.83
N LEU A 125 -5.18 -2.64 -0.61
CA LEU A 125 -6.27 -3.39 -0.01
C LEU A 125 -7.12 -2.44 0.84
N VAL A 126 -8.43 -2.43 0.62
CA VAL A 126 -9.40 -1.81 1.52
C VAL A 126 -10.22 -2.94 2.15
N LEU A 127 -10.01 -3.19 3.44
CA LEU A 127 -10.54 -4.36 4.15
C LEU A 127 -11.39 -3.92 5.35
N LYS A 128 -12.65 -4.33 5.39
CA LYS A 128 -13.51 -4.16 6.57
C LYS A 128 -13.08 -5.08 7.71
N SER A 129 -13.36 -4.68 8.95
CA SER A 129 -13.07 -5.48 10.13
C SER A 129 -13.81 -6.83 10.18
N ASP A 130 -14.90 -6.98 9.42
CA ASP A 130 -15.61 -8.25 9.20
C ASP A 130 -14.94 -9.19 8.17
N GLY A 131 -13.79 -8.79 7.60
CA GLY A 131 -13.06 -9.56 6.59
C GLY A 131 -13.47 -9.29 5.15
N THR A 132 -14.45 -8.41 4.89
CA THR A 132 -14.87 -8.06 3.54
C THR A 132 -13.85 -7.14 2.86
N ALA A 133 -13.20 -7.63 1.80
CA ALA A 133 -12.31 -6.82 0.97
C ALA A 133 -13.12 -5.98 -0.03
N LEU A 134 -13.25 -4.68 0.23
CA LEU A 134 -13.95 -3.72 -0.62
C LEU A 134 -13.20 -3.48 -1.93
N GLN A 135 -11.89 -3.24 -1.81
CA GLN A 135 -10.98 -3.02 -2.93
C GLN A 135 -9.71 -3.83 -2.76
N ARG A 136 -9.18 -4.34 -3.87
CA ARG A 136 -7.88 -5.01 -3.92
C ARG A 136 -7.23 -4.81 -5.27
N TRP A 137 -5.93 -4.56 -5.23
CA TRP A 137 -5.10 -4.46 -6.41
C TRP A 137 -3.67 -4.85 -6.03
N ALA A 138 -2.99 -5.59 -6.89
CA ALA A 138 -1.57 -5.82 -6.77
C ALA A 138 -0.97 -5.72 -8.16
N ILE A 139 0.17 -5.03 -8.26
CA ILE A 139 0.88 -4.99 -9.53
C ILE A 139 1.39 -6.39 -9.88
N VAL A 140 1.26 -6.77 -11.15
CA VAL A 140 1.98 -7.90 -11.71
C VAL A 140 3.21 -7.33 -12.43
N PRO A 141 4.43 -7.46 -11.88
CA PRO A 141 5.62 -6.87 -12.50
C PRO A 141 5.89 -7.47 -13.88
N ALA A 142 6.02 -6.62 -14.89
CA ALA A 142 6.30 -7.00 -16.26
C ALA A 142 7.20 -5.95 -16.93
N LEU A 143 7.82 -6.28 -18.06
CA LEU A 143 8.66 -5.33 -18.79
C LEU A 143 7.86 -4.08 -19.20
N MET A 144 6.63 -4.28 -19.67
CA MET A 144 5.72 -3.23 -20.14
C MET A 144 5.34 -2.19 -19.07
N ASN A 145 5.38 -2.56 -17.80
CA ASN A 145 5.08 -1.66 -16.68
C ASN A 145 6.34 -1.29 -15.88
N LEU A 146 7.49 -1.29 -16.56
CA LEU A 146 8.80 -0.93 -16.00
C LEU A 146 9.12 -1.76 -14.74
N GLY A 147 8.83 -3.06 -14.79
CA GLY A 147 9.02 -3.98 -13.68
C GLY A 147 8.10 -3.69 -12.49
N GLY A 148 6.88 -3.23 -12.75
CA GLY A 148 5.85 -2.89 -11.77
C GLY A 148 5.92 -1.45 -11.23
N ALA A 149 6.65 -0.58 -11.93
CA ALA A 149 6.81 0.81 -11.55
C ALA A 149 5.70 1.71 -12.10
N THR A 150 4.83 1.27 -12.99
CA THR A 150 3.66 2.03 -13.46
C THR A 150 2.35 1.32 -13.10
N ASP A 151 1.24 1.77 -13.69
CA ASP A 151 -0.08 1.10 -13.68
C ASP A 151 -0.78 1.06 -12.31
N ARG A 152 -0.35 1.92 -11.37
CA ARG A 152 -1.03 2.09 -10.08
C ARG A 152 -2.39 2.73 -10.28
N PRO A 153 -3.44 2.27 -9.59
CA PRO A 153 -4.74 2.92 -9.64
C PRO A 153 -4.67 4.32 -9.04
N ILE A 154 -5.49 5.25 -9.54
CA ILE A 154 -5.67 6.56 -8.91
C ILE A 154 -6.42 6.38 -7.59
N LEU A 155 -5.82 6.80 -6.47
CA LEU A 155 -6.38 6.47 -5.14
C LEU A 155 -7.72 7.17 -4.85
N ALA A 156 -7.97 8.33 -5.44
CA ALA A 156 -9.25 9.01 -5.32
C ALA A 156 -10.40 8.18 -5.92
N GLU A 157 -10.19 7.53 -7.07
CA GLU A 157 -11.20 6.66 -7.70
C GLU A 157 -11.42 5.38 -6.88
N VAL A 158 -10.32 4.80 -6.36
CA VAL A 158 -10.39 3.65 -5.45
C VAL A 158 -11.23 4.00 -4.22
N TRP A 159 -10.99 5.16 -3.63
CA TRP A 159 -11.70 5.63 -2.46
C TRP A 159 -13.17 5.91 -2.74
N GLU A 160 -13.50 6.60 -3.84
CA GLU A 160 -14.88 6.86 -4.25
C GLU A 160 -15.67 5.54 -4.40
N LYS A 161 -15.06 4.53 -5.02
CA LYS A 161 -15.67 3.21 -5.17
C LYS A 161 -15.83 2.49 -3.82
N ALA A 162 -14.82 2.55 -2.95
CA ALA A 162 -14.89 1.99 -1.61
C ALA A 162 -16.00 2.65 -0.76
N GLN A 163 -16.18 3.97 -0.86
CA GLN A 163 -17.25 4.69 -0.19
C GLN A 163 -18.64 4.23 -0.66
N LYS A 164 -18.83 4.06 -1.98
CA LYS A 164 -20.07 3.52 -2.54
C LYS A 164 -20.37 2.11 -2.03
N GLN A 165 -19.35 1.26 -1.92
CA GLN A 165 -19.50 -0.08 -1.35
C GLN A 165 -19.79 -0.07 0.16
N LEU A 166 -19.16 0.84 0.92
CA LEU A 166 -19.46 1.04 2.35
C LEU A 166 -20.92 1.43 2.57
N ARG A 167 -21.52 2.22 1.66
CA ARG A 167 -22.94 2.59 1.67
C ARG A 167 -23.87 1.53 1.07
N GLY A 168 -23.33 0.43 0.54
CA GLY A 168 -24.11 -0.62 -0.12
C GLY A 168 -24.67 -0.23 -1.49
N GLU A 169 -24.19 0.86 -2.10
CA GLU A 169 -24.65 1.37 -3.40
C GLU A 169 -24.05 0.59 -4.58
N VAL A 170 -22.89 -0.05 -4.36
CA VAL A 170 -22.17 -0.85 -5.35
C VAL A 170 -21.76 -2.18 -4.73
N ALA A 171 -21.90 -3.27 -5.48
CA ALA A 171 -21.51 -4.59 -5.03
C ALA A 171 -19.98 -4.71 -4.81
N VAL A 172 -19.59 -5.51 -3.82
CA VAL A 172 -18.20 -5.93 -3.65
C VAL A 172 -17.90 -7.03 -4.66
N THR A 173 -16.98 -6.79 -5.58
CA THR A 173 -16.60 -7.77 -6.61
C THR A 173 -15.48 -8.65 -6.11
N THR A 174 -15.54 -9.94 -6.41
CA THR A 174 -14.50 -10.91 -6.03
C THR A 174 -13.25 -10.85 -6.91
N GLU A 175 -13.31 -10.15 -8.05
CA GLU A 175 -12.20 -10.05 -8.99
C GLU A 175 -11.16 -9.00 -8.56
N SER A 176 -9.88 -9.33 -8.74
CA SER A 176 -8.79 -8.34 -8.64
C SER A 176 -9.02 -7.27 -9.70
N VAL A 177 -9.14 -6.01 -9.29
CA VAL A 177 -9.41 -4.90 -10.20
C VAL A 177 -8.12 -4.50 -10.91
N THR A 178 -7.59 -5.34 -11.80
CA THR A 178 -6.43 -4.97 -12.62
C THR A 178 -6.83 -4.06 -13.80
N ASN A 179 -8.11 -4.07 -14.20
CA ASN A 179 -8.58 -3.44 -15.45
C ASN A 179 -9.59 -2.30 -15.26
N GLY A 180 -9.97 -1.96 -14.03
CA GLY A 180 -11.09 -1.05 -13.75
C GLY A 180 -10.71 0.35 -13.26
N TYR A 181 -9.42 0.66 -13.12
CA TYR A 181 -8.94 1.95 -12.61
C TYR A 181 -8.19 2.73 -13.66
N THR A 182 -8.35 4.05 -13.68
CA THR A 182 -7.39 4.92 -14.35
C THR A 182 -6.04 4.72 -13.66
N THR A 183 -4.96 4.66 -14.45
CA THR A 183 -3.63 4.41 -13.90
C THR A 183 -2.69 5.60 -14.02
N THR A 184 -1.82 5.75 -13.02
CA THR A 184 -0.78 6.80 -13.02
C THR A 184 0.33 6.42 -14.00
N GLY A 185 0.28 7.00 -15.20
CA GLY A 185 1.31 6.86 -16.23
C GLY A 185 2.55 7.75 -16.02
N VAL A 186 3.62 7.49 -16.78
CA VAL A 186 4.89 8.24 -16.72
C VAL A 186 4.71 9.75 -16.92
N ARG A 187 3.72 10.16 -17.72
CA ARG A 187 3.40 11.58 -17.96
C ARG A 187 2.96 12.33 -16.70
N HIS A 188 2.23 11.67 -15.79
CA HIS A 188 1.76 12.29 -14.54
C HIS A 188 2.94 12.70 -13.62
N LEU A 189 3.99 11.87 -13.57
CA LEU A 189 5.20 12.13 -12.79
C LEU A 189 6.09 13.24 -13.36
N LEU A 190 6.16 13.34 -14.69
CA LEU A 190 6.87 14.44 -15.35
C LEU A 190 6.14 15.77 -15.13
N GLY A 191 4.80 15.77 -15.12
CA GLY A 191 3.99 16.96 -14.80
C GLY A 191 4.24 17.49 -13.39
N GLN A 192 4.27 16.64 -12.37
CA GLN A 192 4.55 17.07 -10.98
C GLN A 192 5.96 17.67 -10.80
N LYS A 193 6.96 17.25 -11.60
CA LYS A 193 8.30 17.85 -11.56
C LYS A 193 8.40 19.22 -12.23
N LEU A 194 7.49 19.55 -13.15
CA LEU A 194 7.52 20.81 -13.90
C LEU A 194 6.72 21.93 -13.21
N PHE A 195 5.71 21.59 -12.40
CA PHE A 195 4.87 22.56 -11.69
C PHE A 195 5.16 22.70 -10.19
N GLY A 196 6.21 22.03 -9.70
CA GLY A 196 6.70 22.18 -8.32
C GLY A 196 7.78 23.24 -8.19
N ARG A 197 7.40 24.52 -8.22
CA ARG A 197 8.15 25.65 -7.66
C ARG A 197 7.19 26.59 -6.96
#